data_AF-A0A1V6FX30-F1
#
_entry.id   AF-A0A1V6FX30-F1
#
_cell.length_a   1.000
_cell.length_b   1.000
_cell.length_c   1.000
_cell.angle_alpha   90.00
_cell.angle_beta   90.00
_cell.angle_gamma   90.00
#
_symmetry.space_group_name_H-M   'P 1'
#
loop_
_entity.id
_entity.type
_entity.pdbx_description
1 polymer ?
#
loop_
_entity_poly.entity_id
_entity_poly.type
_entity_poly.pdbx_seq_one_letter_code
_entity_poly.pdbx_strand_id
1 'polypeptide(L)'
;MSSILSHPNGNVLINDNNINVFGREDLEHILSSDELDFVSRKAKGGHFEITPDMESSHIRYYIRDLGSRNGTYVNGNNISGRGKIELRNGDLISLGDRTKFRFRKEHEYSETHVSPRAGTQNELTRNSNKNIQLGYNQKYCSYCGAIIHNKAETCLNCGVRQNNVELVQIKSSGLAAVLSFFIPGLGQIYNGEIAKGLVIMFILLPLAAVSIIILIGFLLLPILYVYTIYDAYNTAEKINKRLN
;
A
#
# COMPACT_ATOMS: atom_id res chain seq x y z
N MET A 1 -14.81 -3.60 5.24
CA MET A 1 -13.36 -3.42 5.53
C MET A 1 -13.23 -2.15 6.35
N SER A 2 -12.38 -1.17 6.00
CA SER A 2 -12.41 0.16 6.62
C SER A 2 -11.90 1.24 5.67
N SER A 3 -12.78 2.11 5.19
CA SER A 3 -12.36 3.34 4.50
C SER A 3 -11.59 4.28 5.44
N ILE A 4 -10.90 5.30 4.91
CA ILE A 4 -10.03 6.16 5.73
C ILE A 4 -10.14 7.66 5.43
N LEU A 5 -9.88 8.48 6.45
CA LEU A 5 -9.55 9.90 6.32
C LEU A 5 -8.03 10.06 6.41
N SER A 6 -7.40 10.58 5.35
CA SER A 6 -5.95 10.74 5.29
C SER A 6 -5.52 12.19 5.54
N HIS A 7 -4.63 12.38 6.51
CA HIS A 7 -3.95 13.64 6.84
C HIS A 7 -2.45 13.49 6.53
N PRO A 8 -1.67 14.58 6.32
CA PRO A 8 -0.22 14.47 6.19
C PRO A 8 0.47 13.78 7.39
N ASN A 9 -0.12 13.88 8.58
CA ASN A 9 0.42 13.34 9.83
C ASN A 9 -0.06 11.91 10.17
N GLY A 10 -1.05 11.35 9.45
CA GLY A 10 -1.64 10.06 9.80
C GLY A 10 -2.98 9.78 9.12
N ASN A 11 -3.59 8.62 9.41
CA ASN A 11 -4.91 8.26 8.88
C ASN A 11 -5.88 7.91 10.02
N VAL A 12 -7.15 8.34 9.90
CA VAL A 12 -8.26 7.91 10.75
C VAL A 12 -9.02 6.79 10.03
N LEU A 13 -9.38 5.72 10.73
CA LEU A 13 -10.23 4.65 10.19
C LEU A 13 -11.71 5.03 10.26
N ILE A 14 -12.46 4.64 9.23
CA ILE A 14 -13.92 4.69 9.15
C ILE A 14 -14.40 3.24 9.22
N ASN A 15 -15.29 2.93 10.16
CA ASN A 15 -15.91 1.61 10.27
C ASN A 15 -17.07 1.50 9.28
N ASP A 16 -16.87 0.72 8.21
CA ASP A 16 -17.83 0.50 7.12
C ASP A 16 -19.21 -0.04 7.59
N ASN A 17 -19.31 -0.59 8.80
CA ASN A 17 -20.53 -1.20 9.34
C ASN A 17 -21.32 -0.28 10.30
N ASN A 18 -20.82 0.91 10.65
CA ASN A 18 -21.38 1.77 11.70
C ASN A 18 -21.43 3.25 11.28
N ILE A 19 -22.26 4.07 11.94
CA ILE A 19 -22.16 5.54 11.84
C ILE A 19 -20.90 5.99 12.60
N ASN A 20 -19.99 6.68 11.90
CA ASN A 20 -18.73 7.15 12.47
C ASN A 20 -18.85 8.63 12.84
N VAL A 21 -19.10 8.93 14.11
CA VAL A 21 -19.08 10.31 14.64
C VAL A 21 -17.65 10.68 14.99
N PHE A 22 -17.15 11.78 14.43
CA PHE A 22 -15.80 12.29 14.65
C PHE A 22 -15.82 13.61 15.43
N GLY A 23 -14.97 13.70 16.45
CA GLY A 23 -14.70 14.92 17.21
C GLY A 23 -13.22 15.07 17.55
N ARG A 24 -12.88 16.10 18.32
CA ARG A 24 -11.51 16.48 18.70
C ARG A 24 -10.72 15.28 19.22
N GLU A 25 -11.33 14.53 20.14
CA GLU A 25 -10.84 13.35 20.84
C GLU A 25 -10.42 12.20 19.88
N ASP A 26 -10.98 12.11 18.68
CA ASP A 26 -10.61 11.10 17.66
C ASP A 26 -9.38 11.50 16.83
N LEU A 27 -8.99 12.77 16.91
CA LEU A 27 -8.01 13.39 16.02
C LEU A 27 -6.76 13.88 16.76
N GLU A 28 -6.71 13.75 18.09
CA GLU A 28 -5.60 14.25 18.95
C GLU A 28 -4.25 13.58 18.66
N HIS A 29 -4.24 12.43 17.98
CA HIS A 29 -3.04 11.71 17.56
C HIS A 29 -2.53 12.13 16.16
N ILE A 30 -3.25 13.01 15.45
CA ILE A 30 -3.03 13.34 14.03
C ILE A 30 -2.98 14.86 13.79
N LEU A 31 -3.66 15.65 14.61
CA LEU A 31 -3.71 17.11 14.51
C LEU A 31 -2.91 17.78 15.62
N SER A 32 -2.35 18.96 15.35
CA SER A 32 -1.71 19.77 16.39
C SER A 32 -2.74 20.47 17.29
N SER A 33 -2.31 20.95 18.46
CA SER A 33 -3.20 21.57 19.47
C SER A 33 -4.00 22.76 18.93
N ASP A 34 -3.41 23.54 18.02
CA ASP A 34 -4.02 24.69 17.35
C ASP A 34 -4.98 24.30 16.21
N GLU A 35 -4.76 23.17 15.55
CA GLU A 35 -5.75 22.57 14.63
C GLU A 35 -6.98 22.04 15.42
N LEU A 36 -6.73 21.37 16.54
CA LEU A 36 -7.76 20.78 17.40
C LEU A 36 -8.72 21.83 18.00
N ASP A 37 -8.31 23.10 18.10
CA ASP A 37 -9.17 24.22 18.50
C ASP A 37 -10.27 24.56 17.48
N PHE A 38 -10.12 24.13 16.23
CA PHE A 38 -11.17 24.23 15.22
C PHE A 38 -12.16 23.05 15.26
N VAL A 39 -11.83 21.95 15.97
CA VAL A 39 -12.63 20.73 16.03
C VAL A 39 -13.59 20.71 17.24
N SER A 40 -14.81 20.24 17.03
CA SER A 40 -15.82 20.11 18.09
C SER A 40 -15.57 18.85 18.91
N ARG A 41 -15.81 18.90 20.23
CA ARG A 41 -15.66 17.73 21.11
C ARG A 41 -16.68 16.63 20.80
N LYS A 42 -16.21 15.39 20.66
CA LYS A 42 -17.00 14.15 20.56
C LYS A 42 -17.93 14.02 21.77
N ALA A 43 -17.45 14.37 22.97
CA ALA A 43 -18.26 14.41 24.20
C ALA A 43 -19.41 15.46 24.18
N LYS A 44 -19.48 16.31 23.14
CA LYS A 44 -20.60 17.24 22.89
C LYS A 44 -21.40 16.91 21.62
N GLY A 45 -21.26 15.69 21.09
CA GLY A 45 -21.92 15.22 19.86
C GLY A 45 -21.00 15.14 18.64
N GLY A 46 -19.75 15.59 18.73
CA GLY A 46 -18.79 15.58 17.62
C GLY A 46 -18.85 16.85 16.75
N HIS A 47 -18.13 16.81 15.62
CA HIS A 47 -18.05 17.88 14.63
C HIS A 47 -18.77 17.47 13.34
N PHE A 48 -18.53 16.24 12.87
CA PHE A 48 -19.19 15.64 11.72
C PHE A 48 -19.40 14.14 11.95
N GLU A 49 -20.34 13.55 11.21
CA GLU A 49 -20.46 12.10 11.05
C GLU A 49 -20.13 11.68 9.62
N ILE A 50 -19.65 10.45 9.45
CA ILE A 50 -19.70 9.71 8.18
C ILE A 50 -20.58 8.49 8.37
N THR A 51 -21.71 8.47 7.67
CA THR A 51 -22.61 7.31 7.59
C THR A 51 -22.25 6.48 6.34
N PRO A 52 -21.90 5.19 6.48
CA PRO A 52 -21.91 4.26 5.35
C PRO A 52 -23.35 3.91 4.96
N ASP A 53 -23.57 3.61 3.69
CA ASP A 53 -24.85 3.14 3.15
C ASP A 53 -24.60 2.02 2.13
N MET A 54 -25.34 0.91 2.22
CA MET A 54 -25.10 -0.31 1.46
C MET A 54 -26.11 -0.46 0.32
N GLU A 55 -25.81 0.15 -0.83
CA GLU A 55 -26.67 0.09 -2.01
C GLU A 55 -26.10 -0.86 -3.06
N SER A 56 -26.85 -1.91 -3.42
CA SER A 56 -26.68 -2.69 -4.64
C SER A 56 -25.22 -3.01 -5.03
N SER A 57 -24.56 -3.78 -4.16
CA SER A 57 -23.16 -4.25 -4.27
C SER A 57 -22.05 -3.22 -4.02
N HIS A 58 -22.35 -1.96 -3.65
CA HIS A 58 -21.30 -0.97 -3.36
C HIS A 58 -21.65 -0.09 -2.15
N ILE A 59 -20.68 0.10 -1.27
CA ILE A 59 -20.81 1.00 -0.11
C ILE A 59 -20.62 2.47 -0.53
N ARG A 60 -21.70 3.26 -0.35
CA ARG A 60 -21.65 4.73 -0.41
C ARG A 60 -21.35 5.28 0.98
N TYR A 61 -20.86 6.51 1.03
CA TYR A 61 -20.55 7.20 2.27
C TYR A 61 -21.16 8.58 2.21
N TYR A 62 -21.74 9.01 3.31
CA TYR A 62 -22.41 10.29 3.43
C TYR A 62 -21.86 11.04 4.64
N ILE A 63 -21.30 12.22 4.42
CA ILE A 63 -20.87 13.13 5.47
C ILE A 63 -22.02 14.06 5.87
N ARG A 64 -22.13 14.36 7.16
CA ARG A 64 -23.04 15.39 7.70
C ARG A 64 -22.33 16.17 8.81
N ASP A 65 -22.38 17.50 8.73
CA ASP A 65 -21.99 18.38 9.83
C ASP A 65 -22.99 18.27 10.98
N LEU A 66 -22.51 18.23 12.22
CA LEU A 66 -23.31 18.00 13.42
C LEU A 66 -23.64 19.29 14.19
N GLY A 67 -23.66 20.44 13.51
CA GLY A 67 -23.81 21.76 14.13
C GLY A 67 -22.47 22.28 14.65
N SER A 68 -21.39 22.08 13.88
CA SER A 68 -20.05 22.47 14.30
C SER A 68 -19.89 23.99 14.38
N ARG A 69 -19.04 24.47 15.30
CA ARG A 69 -18.82 25.92 15.49
C ARG A 69 -18.17 26.59 14.28
N ASN A 70 -17.28 25.87 13.59
CA ASN A 70 -16.40 26.41 12.56
C ASN A 70 -16.73 25.90 11.15
N GLY A 71 -17.71 25.00 11.03
CA GLY A 71 -18.19 24.42 9.77
C GLY A 71 -17.33 23.26 9.25
N THR A 72 -18.00 22.20 8.81
CA THR A 72 -17.42 21.18 7.93
C THR A 72 -17.55 21.61 6.47
N TYR A 73 -16.51 21.37 5.67
CA TYR A 73 -16.45 21.71 4.25
C TYR A 73 -16.08 20.48 3.41
N VAL A 74 -16.68 20.32 2.23
CA VAL A 74 -16.34 19.28 1.24
C VAL A 74 -15.94 19.93 -0.07
N ASN A 75 -14.71 19.68 -0.51
CA ASN A 75 -14.10 20.33 -1.68
C ASN A 75 -14.25 21.87 -1.66
N GLY A 76 -14.08 22.47 -0.48
CA GLY A 76 -14.24 23.92 -0.24
C GLY A 76 -15.69 24.41 -0.05
N ASN A 77 -16.70 23.57 -0.27
CA ASN A 77 -18.11 23.93 -0.07
C ASN A 77 -18.53 23.65 1.37
N ASN A 78 -19.01 24.66 2.10
CA ASN A 78 -19.55 24.46 3.45
C ASN A 78 -20.83 23.58 3.39
N ILE A 79 -20.88 22.53 4.22
CA ILE A 79 -22.01 21.57 4.28
C ILE A 79 -22.91 21.76 5.51
N SER A 80 -22.61 22.73 6.38
CA SER A 80 -23.37 23.02 7.60
C SER A 80 -24.85 23.26 7.28
N GLY A 81 -25.74 22.56 7.98
CA GLY A 81 -27.19 22.63 7.76
C GLY A 81 -27.71 22.02 6.44
N ARG A 82 -26.85 21.50 5.55
CA ARG A 82 -27.26 20.92 4.24
C ARG A 82 -27.68 19.45 4.32
N GLY A 83 -27.63 18.83 5.50
CA GLY A 83 -27.97 17.42 5.69
C GLY A 83 -26.81 16.49 5.32
N LYS A 84 -27.13 15.35 4.68
CA LYS A 84 -26.15 14.35 4.23
C LYS A 84 -25.67 14.64 2.81
N ILE A 85 -24.36 14.69 2.62
CA ILE A 85 -23.68 14.90 1.32
C ILE A 85 -22.88 13.65 0.97
N GLU A 86 -22.99 13.15 -0.27
CA GLU A 86 -22.21 11.99 -0.75
C GLU A 86 -20.70 12.31 -0.74
N LEU A 87 -19.89 11.40 -0.20
CA LEU A 87 -18.43 11.40 -0.30
C LEU A 87 -17.93 10.47 -1.40
N ARG A 88 -17.08 11.01 -2.27
CA ARG A 88 -16.42 10.32 -3.39
C ARG A 88 -14.95 10.10 -3.08
N ASN A 89 -14.39 9.01 -3.62
CA ASN A 89 -13.01 8.63 -3.37
C ASN A 89 -12.06 9.76 -3.83
N GLY A 90 -11.30 10.33 -2.89
CA GLY A 90 -10.41 11.47 -3.13
C GLY A 90 -10.95 12.84 -2.69
N ASP A 91 -12.20 12.96 -2.22
CA ASP A 91 -12.76 14.24 -1.74
C ASP A 91 -11.97 14.84 -0.57
N LEU A 92 -11.89 16.17 -0.55
CA LEU A 92 -11.20 16.95 0.49
C LEU A 92 -12.21 17.45 1.53
N ILE A 93 -12.14 16.89 2.75
CA ILE A 93 -12.93 17.33 3.90
C ILE A 93 -12.08 18.32 4.70
N SER A 94 -12.60 19.53 4.96
CA SER A 94 -11.92 20.53 5.80
C SER A 94 -12.75 20.88 7.04
N LEU A 95 -12.07 21.09 8.17
CA LEU A 95 -12.67 21.47 9.45
C LEU A 95 -12.24 22.90 9.75
N GLY A 96 -13.15 23.87 9.61
CA GLY A 96 -12.75 25.28 9.50
C GLY A 96 -11.82 25.53 8.30
N ASP A 97 -10.84 26.43 8.47
CA ASP A 97 -9.90 26.88 7.44
C ASP A 97 -8.54 26.13 7.44
N ARG A 98 -8.14 25.61 8.60
CA ARG A 98 -6.84 24.95 8.82
C ARG A 98 -6.78 23.51 8.28
N THR A 99 -7.52 22.61 8.92
CA THR A 99 -7.30 21.16 8.84
C THR A 99 -7.97 20.53 7.63
N LYS A 100 -7.27 19.62 6.94
CA LYS A 100 -7.68 19.09 5.63
C LYS A 100 -7.41 17.59 5.50
N PHE A 101 -8.46 16.79 5.60
CA PHE A 101 -8.44 15.35 5.34
C PHE A 101 -8.80 15.03 3.89
N ARG A 102 -8.18 13.99 3.31
CA ARG A 102 -8.67 13.37 2.07
C ARG A 102 -9.39 12.07 2.39
N PHE A 103 -10.67 11.97 2.04
CA PHE A 103 -11.41 10.72 2.14
C PHE A 103 -10.90 9.72 1.08
N ARG A 104 -10.63 8.48 1.48
CA ARG A 104 -10.32 7.37 0.58
C ARG A 104 -11.19 6.16 0.90
N LYS A 105 -11.77 5.55 -0.13
CA LYS A 105 -12.46 4.27 -0.03
C LYS A 105 -11.44 3.13 -0.06
N GLU A 106 -11.61 2.14 0.81
CA GLU A 106 -10.91 0.86 0.68
C GLU A 106 -11.54 0.05 -0.48
N HIS A 107 -10.72 -0.62 -1.29
CA HIS A 107 -11.14 -1.28 -2.54
C HIS A 107 -11.28 -2.81 -2.35
N GLU A 108 -12.49 -3.37 -2.44
CA GLU A 108 -12.82 -4.82 -2.33
C GLU A 108 -13.40 -5.33 -3.67
N TYR A 109 -12.94 -6.36 -4.41
CA TYR A 109 -11.98 -7.48 -4.29
C TYR A 109 -12.36 -8.61 -5.30
N SER A 110 -12.20 -8.42 -6.62
CA SER A 110 -12.58 -9.40 -7.69
C SER A 110 -11.82 -9.13 -9.00
N GLU A 111 -11.41 -10.08 -9.86
CA GLU A 111 -11.86 -11.47 -10.14
C GLU A 111 -12.99 -11.65 -11.18
N THR A 112 -12.87 -10.97 -12.34
CA THR A 112 -13.08 -11.46 -13.75
C THR A 112 -13.34 -10.25 -14.67
N HIS A 113 -12.81 -10.14 -15.90
CA HIS A 113 -12.60 -11.14 -16.97
C HIS A 113 -11.24 -10.90 -17.70
N VAL A 114 -10.46 -11.93 -18.10
CA VAL A 114 -10.43 -12.62 -19.42
C VAL A 114 -10.16 -11.67 -20.60
N SER A 115 -9.12 -11.86 -21.44
CA SER A 115 -9.04 -12.84 -22.55
C SER A 115 -7.59 -12.97 -23.08
N PRO A 116 -7.17 -14.06 -23.79
CA PRO A 116 -7.63 -14.32 -25.16
C PRO A 116 -7.76 -15.80 -25.60
N ARG A 117 -8.94 -16.18 -26.13
CA ARG A 117 -9.10 -17.00 -27.37
C ARG A 117 -10.58 -17.16 -27.75
N ALA A 118 -10.83 -17.49 -29.02
CA ALA A 118 -12.18 -17.72 -29.53
C ALA A 118 -12.70 -19.11 -29.12
N GLY A 119 -13.96 -19.18 -28.68
CA GLY A 119 -14.65 -20.42 -28.30
C GLY A 119 -16.08 -20.13 -27.85
N THR A 120 -17.04 -20.55 -28.67
CA THR A 120 -18.49 -20.80 -28.44
C THR A 120 -19.19 -20.28 -27.17
N GLN A 121 -20.41 -19.75 -27.37
CA GLN A 121 -21.38 -19.44 -26.31
C GLN A 121 -21.77 -20.69 -25.50
N ASN A 122 -21.66 -20.61 -24.17
CA ASN A 122 -22.72 -20.93 -23.18
C ASN A 122 -22.13 -21.05 -21.77
N GLU A 123 -22.59 -20.22 -20.84
CA GLU A 123 -23.31 -20.65 -19.63
C GLU A 123 -23.58 -19.46 -18.68
N LEU A 124 -24.82 -19.36 -18.18
CA LEU A 124 -25.25 -18.39 -17.17
C LEU A 124 -25.26 -19.07 -15.81
N THR A 125 -24.25 -18.82 -14.97
CA THR A 125 -24.28 -19.19 -13.54
C THR A 125 -23.90 -18.04 -12.63
N ARG A 126 -24.36 -18.14 -11.39
CA ARG A 126 -24.46 -17.05 -10.41
C ARG A 126 -23.14 -16.85 -9.66
N ASN A 127 -22.78 -15.59 -9.35
CA ASN A 127 -22.72 -15.04 -7.97
C ASN A 127 -21.52 -14.11 -7.69
N SER A 128 -21.76 -13.13 -6.80
CA SER A 128 -20.83 -12.40 -5.90
C SER A 128 -19.61 -11.62 -6.43
N ASN A 129 -19.40 -10.45 -5.81
CA ASN A 129 -18.17 -9.62 -5.75
C ASN A 129 -17.68 -9.00 -7.08
N LYS A 130 -17.59 -7.64 -7.16
CA LYS A 130 -16.71 -7.00 -8.16
C LYS A 130 -16.05 -5.68 -7.72
N ASN A 131 -14.71 -5.66 -7.68
CA ASN A 131 -13.95 -4.42 -7.53
C ASN A 131 -13.77 -3.70 -8.85
N ILE A 132 -13.42 -2.42 -8.74
CA ILE A 132 -12.51 -1.77 -9.67
C ILE A 132 -11.11 -1.75 -9.01
N GLN A 133 -10.49 -2.93 -8.96
CA GLN A 133 -9.04 -3.06 -8.79
C GLN A 133 -8.40 -2.50 -10.09
N LEU A 134 -7.29 -1.75 -10.01
CA LEU A 134 -6.65 -1.18 -11.22
C LEU A 134 -6.20 -2.32 -12.15
N GLY A 135 -6.29 -2.10 -13.47
CA GLY A 135 -5.72 -3.06 -14.42
C GLY A 135 -4.21 -3.20 -14.19
N TYR A 136 -3.66 -4.40 -14.35
CA TYR A 136 -2.24 -4.73 -14.12
C TYR A 136 -1.23 -3.72 -14.72
N ASN A 137 -1.60 -3.11 -15.85
CA ASN A 137 -0.82 -2.09 -16.54
C ASN A 137 -1.20 -0.64 -16.21
N GLN A 138 -1.78 -0.36 -15.04
CA GLN A 138 -2.25 0.98 -14.64
C GLN A 138 -1.71 1.42 -13.28
N LYS A 139 -1.51 2.74 -13.11
CA LYS A 139 -1.21 3.41 -11.83
C LYS A 139 -2.02 4.71 -11.75
N TYR A 140 -2.18 5.27 -10.55
CA TYR A 140 -2.61 6.66 -10.42
C TYR A 140 -1.45 7.62 -10.67
N CYS A 141 -1.75 8.78 -11.27
CA CYS A 141 -0.83 9.89 -11.31
C CYS A 141 -0.57 10.41 -9.89
N SER A 142 0.70 10.44 -9.46
CA SER A 142 1.08 10.87 -8.10
C SER A 142 0.77 12.34 -7.76
N TYR A 143 0.39 13.15 -8.76
CA TYR A 143 0.00 14.55 -8.59
C TYR A 143 -1.51 14.77 -8.74
N CYS A 144 -2.11 14.38 -9.87
CA CYS A 144 -3.51 14.70 -10.19
C CYS A 144 -4.51 13.55 -9.98
N GLY A 145 -4.05 12.36 -9.59
CA GLY A 145 -4.93 11.21 -9.35
C GLY A 145 -5.59 10.58 -10.59
N ALA A 146 -5.29 11.04 -11.80
CA ALA A 146 -5.79 10.40 -13.02
C ALA A 146 -5.21 8.99 -13.18
N ILE A 147 -6.01 8.02 -13.65
CA ILE A 147 -5.53 6.69 -14.02
C ILE A 147 -4.69 6.83 -15.29
N ILE A 148 -3.45 6.33 -15.23
CA ILE A 148 -2.48 6.32 -16.32
C ILE A 148 -1.86 4.94 -16.45
N HIS A 149 -1.16 4.65 -17.55
CA HIS A 149 -0.43 3.39 -17.69
C HIS A 149 0.67 3.28 -16.61
N ASN A 150 0.93 2.09 -16.04
CA ASN A 150 1.91 1.92 -14.97
C ASN A 150 3.32 2.36 -15.40
N LYS A 151 3.72 2.05 -16.64
CA LYS A 151 4.95 2.52 -17.30
C LYS A 151 4.92 3.98 -17.80
N ALA A 152 3.84 4.74 -17.62
CA ALA A 152 3.77 6.12 -18.13
C ALA A 152 4.79 7.01 -17.39
N GLU A 153 5.74 7.58 -18.14
CA GLU A 153 6.79 8.49 -17.65
C GLU A 153 6.28 9.92 -17.46
N THR A 154 5.17 10.30 -18.10
CA THR A 154 4.54 11.62 -18.03
C THR A 154 3.02 11.46 -18.05
N CYS A 155 2.30 12.20 -17.21
CA CYS A 155 0.85 12.13 -17.13
C CYS A 155 0.17 12.99 -18.21
N LEU A 156 -0.52 12.35 -19.16
CA LEU A 156 -1.28 13.03 -20.22
C LEU A 156 -2.38 13.99 -19.71
N ASN A 157 -2.83 13.84 -18.46
CA ASN A 157 -3.88 14.69 -17.87
C ASN A 157 -3.35 15.96 -17.17
N CYS A 158 -2.04 16.08 -16.91
CA CYS A 158 -1.50 17.24 -16.16
C CYS A 158 -0.01 17.57 -16.40
N GLY A 159 0.67 16.88 -17.32
CA GLY A 159 2.05 17.18 -17.72
C GLY A 159 3.16 16.79 -16.74
N VAL A 160 2.86 16.43 -15.47
CA VAL A 160 3.94 16.04 -14.54
C VAL A 160 4.60 14.73 -14.97
N ARG A 161 5.91 14.64 -14.76
CA ARG A 161 6.65 13.38 -14.88
C ARG A 161 6.28 12.42 -13.75
N GLN A 162 6.44 11.13 -14.02
CA GLN A 162 5.90 10.03 -13.22
C GLN A 162 6.93 8.92 -13.09
N ASN A 163 7.79 9.04 -12.09
CA ASN A 163 8.78 8.01 -11.76
C ASN A 163 8.07 6.68 -11.51
N ASN A 164 8.60 5.60 -12.08
CA ASN A 164 8.13 4.25 -11.81
C ASN A 164 8.74 3.80 -10.48
N VAL A 165 7.94 3.84 -9.40
CA VAL A 165 8.32 3.19 -8.14
C VAL A 165 8.19 1.69 -8.35
N GLU A 166 9.31 1.05 -8.68
CA GLU A 166 9.42 -0.40 -8.62
C GLU A 166 9.23 -0.83 -7.15
N LEU A 167 8.34 -1.78 -6.90
CA LEU A 167 7.94 -2.18 -5.54
C LEU A 167 9.00 -3.07 -4.89
N VAL A 168 10.14 -2.49 -4.57
CA VAL A 168 11.26 -3.19 -3.94
C VAL A 168 10.85 -3.69 -2.56
N GLN A 169 10.68 -5.00 -2.44
CA GLN A 169 10.33 -5.66 -1.19
C GLN A 169 11.48 -5.55 -0.19
N ILE A 170 11.19 -5.08 1.03
CA ILE A 170 12.12 -5.12 2.16
C ILE A 170 12.40 -6.60 2.50
N LYS A 171 13.68 -6.97 2.66
CA LYS A 171 14.11 -8.37 2.81
C LYS A 171 14.63 -8.64 4.21
N SER A 172 14.37 -9.81 4.77
CA SER A 172 14.94 -10.17 6.08
C SER A 172 16.38 -10.64 5.91
N SER A 173 17.35 -9.82 6.36
CA SER A 173 18.78 -10.19 6.30
C SER A 173 19.10 -11.43 7.13
N GLY A 174 18.39 -11.64 8.24
CA GLY A 174 18.49 -12.87 9.03
C GLY A 174 17.98 -14.09 8.26
N LEU A 175 16.86 -13.97 7.53
CA LEU A 175 16.33 -15.06 6.71
C LEU A 175 17.27 -15.39 5.54
N ALA A 176 17.86 -14.38 4.88
CA ALA A 176 18.86 -14.58 3.84
C ALA A 176 20.08 -15.39 4.33
N ALA A 177 20.56 -15.09 5.55
CA ALA A 177 21.66 -15.82 6.18
C ALA A 177 21.27 -17.29 6.50
N VAL A 178 20.10 -17.50 7.11
CA VAL A 178 19.59 -18.85 7.46
C VAL A 178 19.38 -19.71 6.21
N LEU A 179 18.88 -19.13 5.12
CA LEU A 179 18.71 -19.84 3.84
C LEU A 179 20.06 -20.30 3.27
N SER A 180 21.08 -19.43 3.24
CA SER A 180 22.44 -19.82 2.81
C SER A 180 23.16 -20.77 3.76
N PHE A 181 22.80 -20.79 5.06
CA PHE A 181 23.32 -21.79 6.00
C PHE A 181 22.85 -23.20 5.66
N PHE A 182 21.55 -23.38 5.39
CA PHE A 182 21.01 -24.70 5.01
C PHE A 182 21.46 -25.12 3.61
N ILE A 183 21.43 -24.23 2.62
CA ILE A 183 21.85 -24.51 1.23
C ILE A 183 22.60 -23.28 0.67
N PRO A 184 23.94 -23.35 0.52
CA PRO A 184 24.73 -22.26 -0.05
C PRO A 184 24.22 -21.84 -1.44
N GLY A 185 23.93 -20.54 -1.58
CA GLY A 185 23.33 -19.95 -2.79
C GLY A 185 21.84 -19.60 -2.66
N LEU A 186 21.09 -20.19 -1.71
CA LEU A 186 19.67 -19.83 -1.53
C LEU A 186 19.48 -18.40 -1.02
N GLY A 187 20.34 -17.89 -0.13
CA GLY A 187 20.27 -16.50 0.33
C GLY A 187 20.50 -15.50 -0.80
N GLN A 188 21.40 -15.81 -1.74
CA GLN A 188 21.61 -15.03 -2.96
C GLN A 188 20.37 -15.05 -3.88
N ILE A 189 19.71 -16.21 -4.05
CA ILE A 189 18.45 -16.32 -4.81
C ILE A 189 17.33 -15.52 -4.12
N TYR A 190 17.18 -15.61 -2.80
CA TYR A 190 16.22 -14.80 -2.01
C TYR A 190 16.49 -13.29 -2.16
N ASN A 191 17.75 -12.88 -2.20
CA ASN A 191 18.14 -11.49 -2.47
C ASN A 191 17.81 -11.04 -3.90
N GLY A 192 17.53 -11.96 -4.83
CA GLY A 192 17.20 -11.70 -6.23
C GLY A 192 18.39 -11.89 -7.17
N GLU A 193 19.56 -12.25 -6.65
CA GLU A 193 20.79 -12.46 -7.40
C GLU A 193 20.86 -13.91 -7.93
N ILE A 194 19.82 -14.32 -8.64
CA ILE A 194 19.59 -15.71 -9.08
C ILE A 194 20.83 -16.30 -9.77
N ALA A 195 21.46 -15.55 -10.67
CA ALA A 195 22.66 -15.98 -11.38
C ALA A 195 23.83 -16.28 -10.43
N LYS A 196 24.06 -15.47 -9.39
CA LYS A 196 25.11 -15.75 -8.38
C LYS A 196 24.79 -17.02 -7.60
N GLY A 197 23.55 -17.17 -7.13
CA GLY A 197 23.13 -18.33 -6.36
C GLY A 197 23.25 -19.65 -7.13
N LEU A 198 22.88 -19.65 -8.41
CA LEU A 198 23.06 -20.80 -9.31
C LEU A 198 24.55 -21.12 -9.53
N VAL A 199 25.41 -20.11 -9.74
CA VAL A 199 26.87 -20.31 -9.85
C VAL A 199 27.46 -20.86 -8.55
N ILE A 200 27.04 -20.36 -7.38
CA ILE A 200 27.47 -20.88 -6.08
C ILE A 200 27.09 -22.35 -5.93
N MET A 201 25.82 -22.68 -6.19
CA MET A 201 25.25 -24.00 -5.91
C MET A 201 25.72 -25.09 -6.91
N PHE A 202 25.84 -24.76 -8.20
CA PHE A 202 26.14 -25.75 -9.26
C PHE A 202 27.58 -25.72 -9.78
N ILE A 203 28.36 -24.68 -9.51
CA ILE A 203 29.74 -24.56 -10.04
C ILE A 203 30.75 -24.42 -8.89
N LEU A 204 30.59 -23.40 -8.05
CA LEU A 204 31.60 -23.03 -7.06
C LEU A 204 31.70 -24.04 -5.91
N LEU A 205 30.57 -24.49 -5.36
CA LEU A 205 30.52 -25.49 -4.29
C LEU A 205 30.99 -26.89 -4.76
N PRO A 206 30.56 -27.42 -5.93
CA PRO A 206 31.13 -28.66 -6.48
C PRO A 206 32.62 -28.58 -6.79
N LEU A 207 33.11 -27.45 -7.34
CA LEU A 207 34.54 -27.26 -7.63
C LEU A 207 35.37 -27.21 -6.34
N ALA A 208 34.88 -26.53 -5.29
CA ALA A 208 35.49 -26.54 -3.97
C ALA A 208 35.55 -27.97 -3.39
N ALA A 209 34.47 -28.75 -3.50
CA ALA A 209 34.43 -30.14 -3.06
C ALA A 209 35.42 -31.04 -3.83
N VAL A 210 35.54 -30.90 -5.16
CA VAL A 210 36.54 -31.64 -5.95
C VAL A 210 37.97 -31.28 -5.54
N SER A 211 38.23 -30.01 -5.18
CA SER A 211 39.56 -29.58 -4.72
C SER A 211 40.01 -30.19 -3.37
N ILE A 212 39.11 -30.87 -2.63
CA ILE A 212 39.47 -31.62 -1.41
C ILE A 212 40.41 -32.79 -1.74
N ILE A 213 40.33 -33.35 -2.95
CA ILE A 213 41.21 -34.44 -3.43
C ILE A 213 42.69 -34.03 -3.41
N ILE A 214 42.97 -32.73 -3.59
CA ILE A 214 44.32 -32.14 -3.58
C ILE A 214 44.60 -31.44 -2.23
N LEU A 215 43.83 -31.77 -1.18
CA LEU A 215 43.81 -31.19 0.18
C LEU A 215 43.50 -29.68 0.28
N ILE A 216 43.74 -28.89 -0.77
CA ILE A 216 43.45 -27.45 -0.85
C ILE A 216 41.99 -27.15 -0.46
N GLY A 217 41.04 -27.98 -0.93
CA GLY A 217 39.61 -27.82 -0.63
C GLY A 217 39.25 -27.94 0.85
N PHE A 218 40.06 -28.61 1.67
CA PHE A 218 39.83 -28.75 3.11
C PHE A 218 39.88 -27.40 3.84
N LEU A 219 40.73 -26.47 3.38
CA LEU A 219 40.79 -25.10 3.90
C LEU A 219 39.84 -24.15 3.15
N LEU A 220 39.69 -24.30 1.82
CA LEU A 220 38.84 -23.41 1.04
C LEU A 220 37.35 -23.57 1.34
N LEU A 221 36.84 -24.79 1.52
CA LEU A 221 35.40 -25.04 1.70
C LEU A 221 34.81 -24.34 2.95
N PRO A 222 35.37 -24.46 4.18
CA PRO A 222 34.82 -23.76 5.34
C PRO A 222 34.90 -22.23 5.23
N ILE A 223 35.97 -21.69 4.62
CA ILE A 223 36.13 -20.25 4.37
C ILE A 223 35.04 -19.77 3.39
N LEU A 224 34.85 -20.50 2.28
CA LEU A 224 33.84 -20.20 1.27
C LEU A 224 32.40 -20.31 1.84
N TYR A 225 32.13 -21.32 2.66
CA TYR A 225 30.83 -21.52 3.30
C TYR A 225 30.44 -20.31 4.16
N VAL A 226 31.32 -19.90 5.09
CA VAL A 226 31.11 -18.70 5.92
C VAL A 226 30.96 -17.44 5.04
N TYR A 227 31.77 -17.30 3.98
CA TYR A 227 31.65 -16.20 3.03
C TYR A 227 30.26 -16.14 2.37
N THR A 228 29.71 -17.26 1.90
CA THR A 228 28.38 -17.27 1.23
C THR A 228 27.22 -16.92 2.15
N ILE A 229 27.35 -17.13 3.46
CA ILE A 229 26.37 -16.70 4.48
C ILE A 229 26.50 -15.20 4.74
N TYR A 230 27.72 -14.70 4.92
CA TYR A 230 28.00 -13.27 5.12
C TYR A 230 27.59 -12.41 3.91
N ASP A 231 27.88 -12.87 2.69
CA ASP A 231 27.46 -12.21 1.44
C ASP A 231 25.92 -12.12 1.33
N ALA A 232 25.20 -13.19 1.67
CA ALA A 232 23.74 -13.19 1.68
C ALA A 232 23.16 -12.21 2.71
N TYR A 233 23.70 -12.18 3.94
CA TYR A 233 23.29 -11.23 4.98
C TYR A 233 23.53 -9.77 4.55
N ASN A 234 24.77 -9.47 4.16
CA ASN A 234 25.23 -8.11 3.85
C ASN A 234 24.53 -7.57 2.58
N THR A 235 24.28 -8.42 1.59
CA THR A 235 23.52 -8.04 0.38
C THR A 235 22.06 -7.74 0.71
N ALA A 236 21.40 -8.51 1.58
CA ALA A 236 20.05 -8.19 2.06
C ALA A 236 20.02 -6.86 2.85
N GLU A 237 21.00 -6.64 3.72
CA GLU A 237 21.12 -5.40 4.48
C GLU A 237 21.37 -4.18 3.58
N LYS A 238 22.20 -4.32 2.54
CA LYS A 238 22.42 -3.30 1.49
C LYS A 238 21.18 -3.01 0.65
N ILE A 239 20.32 -4.01 0.41
CA ILE A 239 19.02 -3.80 -0.25
C ILE A 239 18.15 -2.93 0.67
N ASN A 240 17.99 -3.30 1.94
CA ASN A 240 17.17 -2.55 2.90
C ASN A 240 17.66 -1.11 3.11
N LYS A 241 18.98 -0.90 3.21
CA LYS A 241 19.61 0.43 3.35
C LYS A 241 19.51 1.33 2.10
N ARG A 242 18.86 0.86 1.02
CA ARG A 242 18.49 1.68 -0.16
C ARG A 242 17.00 2.02 -0.20
N LEU A 243 16.23 1.61 0.82
CA LEU A 243 14.77 1.75 0.89
C LEU A 243 14.31 2.61 2.09
N ASN A 244 15.24 2.96 2.98
CA ASN A 244 15.12 4.00 4.01
C ASN A 244 15.96 5.22 3.59
#